data_AF-U2ULK9-F1
#
_entry.id   AF-U2ULK9-F1
#
_cell.length_a   1.000
_cell.length_b   1.000
_cell.length_c   1.000
_cell.angle_alpha   90.00
_cell.angle_beta   90.00
_cell.angle_gamma   90.00
#
_symmetry.space_group_name_H-M   'P 1'
#
loop_
_entity.id
_entity.type
_entity.pdbx_description
1 polymer ?
#
loop_
_entity_poly.entity_id
_entity_poly.type
_entity_poly.pdbx_seq_one_letter_code
_entity_poly.pdbx_strand_id
1 'polypeptide(L)'
;MTKRVHISAAGLILILLIALSANAFAGSILVKQGSRGEAVRRVQTLLIEQGWLVDSADGICGAKTVDAIRRFQQNNGLTVDGICGDGTYAALTGGETYQPSELASRGGGRVVYMEATAYSAFDPGNGSRTASGTLVRHGVIAVDPAVIPLGTHVFIPGYGEAVAEDIGWGIQGNRIDVAFDTHEEALAFGRQDLEVYILE
;
A
#
# COMPACT_ATOMS: atom_id res chain seq x y z
N MET A 1 -70.84 29.82 10.02
CA MET A 1 -69.54 30.31 10.54
C MET A 1 -68.87 29.17 11.30
N THR A 2 -68.07 28.37 10.60
CA THR A 2 -67.37 27.20 11.13
C THR A 2 -65.87 27.43 10.95
N LYS A 3 -65.15 27.40 12.08
CA LYS A 3 -63.72 27.73 12.21
C LYS A 3 -62.85 26.70 11.49
N ARG A 4 -61.88 27.18 10.70
CA ARG A 4 -60.78 26.36 10.19
C ARG A 4 -59.80 26.07 11.33
N VAL A 5 -59.57 24.79 11.62
CA VAL A 5 -58.52 24.32 12.53
C VAL A 5 -57.29 24.00 11.70
N HIS A 6 -56.19 24.72 11.96
CA HIS A 6 -54.86 24.39 11.45
C HIS A 6 -54.29 23.24 12.28
N ILE A 7 -53.86 22.17 11.62
CA ILE A 7 -53.04 21.11 12.23
C ILE A 7 -51.63 21.25 11.64
N SER A 8 -50.71 21.68 12.49
CA SER A 8 -49.28 21.81 12.20
C SER A 8 -48.65 20.42 12.03
N ALA A 9 -47.98 20.20 10.90
CA ALA A 9 -47.16 19.01 10.68
C ALA A 9 -45.85 19.16 11.47
N ALA A 10 -45.87 18.76 12.74
CA ALA A 10 -44.67 18.50 13.53
C ALA A 10 -44.13 17.11 13.17
N GLY A 11 -42.99 17.09 12.51
CA GLY A 11 -42.28 15.87 12.12
C GLY A 11 -40.90 16.21 11.59
N LEU A 12 -40.13 16.96 12.38
CA LEU A 12 -38.73 17.29 12.08
C LEU A 12 -37.92 15.99 12.22
N ILE A 13 -37.84 15.22 11.14
CA ILE A 13 -36.88 14.13 10.99
C ILE A 13 -35.50 14.80 10.93
N LEU A 14 -34.84 14.87 12.08
CA LEU A 14 -33.40 15.13 12.16
C LEU A 14 -32.69 13.86 11.68
N ILE A 15 -32.59 13.69 10.36
CA ILE A 15 -31.56 12.83 9.77
C ILE A 15 -30.25 13.51 10.10
N LEU A 16 -29.62 13.05 11.19
CA LEU A 16 -28.20 13.23 11.42
C LEU A 16 -27.50 12.45 10.30
N LEU A 17 -27.30 13.11 9.16
CA LEU A 17 -26.29 12.73 8.19
C LEU A 17 -24.96 12.84 8.92
N ILE A 18 -24.56 11.75 9.59
CA ILE A 18 -23.15 11.48 9.81
C ILE A 18 -22.61 11.24 8.40
N ALA A 19 -22.23 12.32 7.74
CA ALA A 19 -21.25 12.25 6.69
C ALA A 19 -19.99 11.71 7.38
N LEU A 20 -19.85 10.38 7.38
CA LEU A 20 -18.58 9.75 7.63
C LEU A 20 -17.69 10.35 6.55
N SER A 21 -16.81 11.27 6.93
CA SER A 21 -15.75 11.72 6.04
C SER A 21 -14.94 10.48 5.72
N ALA A 22 -15.23 9.84 4.60
CA ALA A 22 -14.33 8.92 3.98
C ALA A 22 -13.12 9.78 3.60
N ASN A 23 -12.09 9.77 4.45
CA ASN A 23 -10.79 10.24 4.03
C ASN A 23 -10.49 9.48 2.74
N ALA A 24 -10.34 10.22 1.63
CA ALA A 24 -10.07 9.61 0.35
C ALA A 24 -8.67 9.00 0.43
N PHE A 25 -8.61 7.69 0.66
CA PHE A 25 -7.40 6.89 0.62
C PHE A 25 -6.97 6.75 -0.85
N ALA A 26 -6.33 7.79 -1.38
CA ALA A 26 -5.87 7.81 -2.77
C ALA A 26 -4.37 7.47 -2.83
N GLY A 27 -4.03 6.24 -2.45
CA GLY A 27 -2.81 5.62 -2.97
C GLY A 27 -3.16 5.01 -4.32
N SER A 28 -2.64 5.56 -5.42
CA SER A 28 -2.82 4.96 -6.76
C SER A 28 -2.28 3.54 -6.74
N ILE A 29 -3.08 2.54 -7.12
CA ILE A 29 -2.63 1.15 -7.13
C ILE A 29 -1.46 1.01 -8.10
N LEU A 30 -0.46 0.20 -7.74
CA LEU A 30 0.67 -0.10 -8.62
C LEU A 30 1.13 -1.54 -8.46
N VAL A 31 0.70 -2.39 -9.40
CA VAL A 31 1.20 -3.77 -9.52
C VAL A 31 2.00 -3.90 -10.80
N LYS A 32 3.30 -4.15 -10.66
CA LYS A 32 4.25 -4.38 -11.76
C LYS A 32 5.08 -5.62 -11.47
N GLN A 33 5.93 -6.04 -12.42
CA GLN A 33 6.84 -7.16 -12.20
C GLN A 33 7.67 -6.96 -10.92
N GLY A 34 7.71 -7.98 -10.07
CA GLY A 34 8.44 -7.96 -8.80
C GLY A 34 7.64 -7.43 -7.61
N SER A 35 6.53 -6.72 -7.83
CA SER A 35 5.61 -6.29 -6.76
C SER A 35 5.13 -7.49 -5.95
N ARG A 36 4.96 -7.28 -4.64
CA ARG A 36 4.38 -8.24 -3.72
C ARG A 36 3.39 -7.54 -2.77
N GLY A 37 2.38 -8.27 -2.31
CA GLY A 37 1.44 -7.77 -1.30
C GLY A 37 -0.03 -7.98 -1.66
N GLU A 38 -0.90 -7.27 -0.94
CA GLU A 38 -2.35 -7.45 -1.04
C GLU A 38 -2.90 -6.90 -2.36
N ALA A 39 -2.36 -5.80 -2.90
CA ALA A 39 -2.78 -5.29 -4.20
C ALA A 39 -2.45 -6.31 -5.31
N VAL A 40 -1.30 -6.98 -5.23
CA VAL A 40 -0.93 -8.05 -6.17
C VAL A 40 -1.92 -9.19 -6.08
N ARG A 41 -2.23 -9.66 -4.86
CA ARG A 41 -3.20 -10.73 -4.65
C ARG A 41 -4.56 -10.34 -5.19
N ARG A 42 -5.01 -9.11 -4.94
CA ARG A 42 -6.29 -8.59 -5.44
C ARG A 42 -6.32 -8.58 -6.97
N VAL A 43 -5.28 -8.08 -7.63
CA VAL A 43 -5.17 -8.07 -9.10
C VAL A 43 -5.15 -9.50 -9.66
N GLN A 44 -4.38 -10.41 -9.06
CA GLN A 44 -4.36 -11.81 -9.47
C GLN A 44 -5.74 -12.46 -9.34
N THR A 45 -6.46 -12.24 -8.23
CA THR A 45 -7.83 -12.75 -8.04
C THR A 45 -8.75 -12.26 -9.16
N LEU A 46 -8.75 -10.96 -9.47
CA LEU A 46 -9.57 -10.40 -10.56
C LEU A 46 -9.23 -11.02 -11.92
N LEU A 47 -7.92 -11.20 -12.20
CA LEU A 47 -7.47 -11.84 -13.44
C LEU A 47 -7.88 -13.31 -13.50
N ILE A 48 -7.85 -14.04 -12.39
CA ILE A 48 -8.27 -15.46 -12.31
C ILE A 48 -9.79 -15.57 -12.52
N GLU A 49 -10.57 -14.77 -11.81
CA GLU A 49 -12.05 -14.76 -11.89
C GLU A 49 -12.54 -14.49 -13.32
N GLN A 50 -11.80 -13.66 -14.07
CA GLN A 50 -12.12 -13.31 -15.46
C GLN A 50 -11.41 -14.20 -16.49
N GLY A 51 -10.64 -15.21 -16.06
CA GLY A 51 -9.99 -16.19 -16.95
C GLY A 51 -8.71 -15.70 -17.65
N TRP A 52 -8.14 -14.58 -17.24
CA TRP A 52 -6.87 -14.05 -17.76
C TRP A 52 -5.66 -14.75 -17.16
N LEU A 53 -5.74 -15.22 -15.92
CA LEU A 53 -4.66 -15.90 -15.21
C LEU A 53 -5.11 -17.31 -14.80
N VAL A 54 -4.31 -18.32 -15.11
CA VAL A 54 -4.52 -19.72 -14.71
C VAL A 54 -3.39 -20.10 -13.76
N ASP A 55 -3.46 -19.57 -12.54
CA ASP A 55 -2.53 -19.81 -11.45
C ASP A 55 -3.21 -19.47 -10.11
N SER A 56 -2.47 -19.52 -9.00
CA SER A 56 -2.93 -19.04 -7.70
C SER A 56 -2.68 -17.54 -7.51
N ALA A 57 -3.49 -16.90 -6.65
CA ALA A 57 -3.26 -15.53 -6.19
C ALA A 57 -2.27 -15.52 -5.00
N ASP A 58 -1.01 -15.81 -5.28
CA ASP A 58 0.06 -15.93 -4.29
C ASP A 58 0.50 -14.57 -3.69
N GLY A 59 0.13 -13.46 -4.33
CA GLY A 59 0.54 -12.12 -3.95
C GLY A 59 1.93 -11.76 -4.48
N ILE A 60 2.46 -12.47 -5.49
CA ILE A 60 3.74 -12.19 -6.15
C ILE A 60 3.53 -11.94 -7.64
N CYS A 61 3.91 -10.74 -8.10
CA CYS A 61 3.76 -10.37 -9.50
C CYS A 61 4.94 -10.88 -10.34
N GLY A 62 4.90 -12.17 -10.68
CA GLY A 62 5.83 -12.81 -11.60
C GLY A 62 5.45 -12.65 -13.07
N ALA A 63 6.23 -13.29 -13.96
CA ALA A 63 6.05 -13.20 -15.42
C ALA A 63 4.63 -13.60 -15.88
N LYS A 64 4.04 -14.64 -15.29
CA LYS A 64 2.68 -15.08 -15.62
C LYS A 64 1.62 -14.02 -15.32
N THR A 65 1.76 -13.33 -14.18
CA THR A 65 0.86 -12.23 -13.78
C THR A 65 1.00 -11.06 -14.74
N VAL A 66 2.23 -10.67 -15.07
CA VAL A 66 2.51 -9.59 -16.04
C VAL A 66 1.94 -9.91 -17.42
N ASP A 67 2.10 -11.15 -17.90
CA ASP A 67 1.54 -11.58 -19.18
C ASP A 67 0.00 -11.64 -19.16
N ALA A 68 -0.63 -11.96 -18.02
CA ALA A 68 -2.07 -11.85 -17.85
C ALA A 68 -2.54 -10.39 -17.90
N ILE A 69 -1.83 -9.47 -17.22
CA ILE A 69 -2.11 -8.02 -17.28
C ILE A 69 -2.00 -7.52 -18.72
N ARG A 70 -0.95 -7.87 -19.46
CA ARG A 70 -0.78 -7.44 -20.86
C ARG A 70 -1.90 -7.93 -21.76
N ARG A 71 -2.32 -9.20 -21.63
CA ARG A 71 -3.43 -9.76 -22.42
C ARG A 71 -4.75 -9.07 -22.08
N PHE A 72 -5.01 -8.80 -20.80
CA PHE A 72 -6.15 -8.03 -20.37
C PHE A 72 -6.14 -6.61 -20.96
N GLN A 73 -5.01 -5.90 -20.83
CA GLN A 73 -4.83 -4.55 -21.37
C GLN A 73 -5.08 -4.51 -22.88
N GLN A 74 -4.49 -5.45 -23.62
CA GLN A 74 -4.67 -5.56 -25.07
C GLN A 74 -6.13 -5.76 -25.46
N ASN A 75 -6.85 -6.64 -24.76
CA ASN A 75 -8.26 -6.91 -25.04
C ASN A 75 -9.19 -5.73 -24.71
N ASN A 76 -8.80 -4.88 -23.76
CA ASN A 76 -9.59 -3.73 -23.31
C ASN A 76 -9.13 -2.40 -23.90
N GLY A 77 -8.23 -2.41 -24.90
CA GLY A 77 -7.76 -1.20 -25.57
C GLY A 77 -6.94 -0.27 -24.68
N LEU A 78 -6.28 -0.80 -23.66
CA LEU A 78 -5.40 -0.06 -22.75
C LEU A 78 -3.95 -0.07 -23.25
N THR A 79 -3.10 0.78 -22.68
CA THR A 79 -1.65 0.69 -22.87
C THR A 79 -1.15 -0.67 -22.40
N VAL A 80 -0.45 -1.40 -23.28
CA VAL A 80 0.02 -2.78 -23.01
C VAL A 80 1.44 -2.75 -22.42
N ASP A 81 1.56 -2.26 -21.19
CA ASP A 81 2.84 -2.17 -20.46
C ASP A 81 3.05 -3.34 -19.48
N GLY A 82 1.99 -4.06 -19.11
CA GLY A 82 2.02 -5.10 -18.08
C GLY A 82 2.01 -4.57 -16.65
N ILE A 83 1.63 -3.30 -16.47
CA ILE A 83 1.51 -2.63 -15.17
C ILE A 83 0.03 -2.40 -14.88
N CYS A 84 -0.45 -2.95 -13.76
CA CYS A 84 -1.77 -2.63 -13.26
C CYS A 84 -1.70 -1.36 -12.38
N GLY A 85 -1.83 -0.20 -13.04
CA GLY A 85 -2.14 1.08 -12.40
C GLY A 85 -3.65 1.33 -12.32
N ASP A 86 -4.05 2.51 -11.83
CA ASP A 86 -5.47 2.88 -11.62
C ASP A 86 -6.38 2.62 -12.83
N GLY A 87 -5.94 2.95 -14.05
CA GLY A 87 -6.73 2.71 -15.26
C GLY A 87 -6.94 1.23 -15.58
N THR A 88 -5.92 0.40 -15.37
CA THR A 88 -6.04 -1.06 -15.56
C THR A 88 -6.88 -1.68 -14.46
N TYR A 89 -6.70 -1.23 -13.22
CA TYR A 89 -7.50 -1.71 -12.08
C TYR A 89 -8.97 -1.35 -12.22
N ALA A 90 -9.28 -0.11 -12.60
CA ALA A 90 -10.65 0.33 -12.88
C ALA A 90 -11.28 -0.50 -13.99
N ALA A 91 -10.55 -0.84 -15.05
CA ALA A 91 -11.05 -1.73 -16.09
C ALA A 91 -11.33 -3.15 -15.56
N LEU A 92 -10.49 -3.68 -14.66
CA LEU A 92 -10.71 -5.00 -14.03
C LEU A 92 -11.93 -5.02 -13.12
N THR A 93 -12.24 -3.91 -12.44
CA THR A 93 -13.31 -3.84 -11.43
C THR A 93 -14.61 -3.21 -11.94
N GLY A 94 -14.62 -2.63 -13.15
CA GLY A 94 -15.76 -1.88 -13.65
C GLY A 94 -15.87 -0.46 -13.08
N GLY A 95 -14.74 0.14 -12.67
CA GLY A 95 -14.63 1.53 -12.24
C GLY A 95 -14.32 1.75 -10.76
N GLU A 96 -14.05 0.70 -10.00
CA GLU A 96 -13.69 0.82 -8.58
C GLU A 96 -12.23 1.26 -8.41
N THR A 97 -11.96 2.02 -7.35
CA THR A 97 -10.61 2.31 -6.87
C THR A 97 -10.15 1.25 -5.88
N TYR A 98 -8.86 0.95 -5.85
CA TYR A 98 -8.31 0.03 -4.85
C TYR A 98 -8.43 0.62 -3.44
N GLN A 99 -8.88 -0.20 -2.49
CA GLN A 99 -9.04 0.16 -1.08
C GLN A 99 -8.29 -0.89 -0.24
N PRO A 100 -7.10 -0.54 0.30
CA PRO A 100 -6.32 -1.46 1.11
C PRO A 100 -7.01 -1.74 2.46
N SER A 101 -7.38 -2.99 2.71
CA SER A 101 -8.08 -3.39 3.95
C SER A 101 -7.24 -3.15 5.21
N GLU A 102 -5.92 -3.27 5.11
CA GLU A 102 -4.97 -3.02 6.21
C GLU A 102 -4.98 -1.55 6.67
N LEU A 103 -5.22 -0.57 5.79
CA LEU A 103 -5.36 0.83 6.25
C LEU A 103 -6.65 1.02 7.05
N ALA A 104 -7.74 0.42 6.58
CA ALA A 104 -9.04 0.54 7.24
C ALA A 104 -9.04 -0.05 8.64
N SER A 105 -8.35 -1.18 8.85
CA SER A 105 -8.21 -1.80 10.17
C SER A 105 -7.28 -1.03 11.11
N ARG A 106 -6.39 -0.18 10.58
CA ARG A 106 -5.33 0.52 11.32
C ARG A 106 -5.62 2.00 11.61
N GLY A 107 -6.84 2.47 11.35
CA GLY A 107 -7.26 3.84 11.68
C GLY A 107 -7.03 4.87 10.58
N GLY A 108 -6.52 4.46 9.42
CA GLY A 108 -6.30 5.32 8.26
C GLY A 108 -4.85 5.35 7.79
N GLY A 109 -4.46 6.45 7.12
CA GLY A 109 -3.16 6.61 6.49
C GLY A 109 -3.14 6.53 4.96
N ARG A 110 -2.04 6.07 4.35
CA ARG A 110 -1.91 5.91 2.89
C ARG A 110 -0.96 4.79 2.51
N VAL A 111 -1.11 4.23 1.32
CA VAL A 111 -0.16 3.23 0.78
C VAL A 111 0.87 3.92 -0.11
N VAL A 112 2.13 3.50 0.03
CA VAL A 112 3.22 3.84 -0.89
C VAL A 112 3.90 2.56 -1.34
N TYR A 113 4.21 2.47 -2.63
CA TYR A 113 4.92 1.33 -3.20
C TYR A 113 6.43 1.62 -3.18
N MET A 114 7.18 0.78 -2.47
CA MET A 114 8.61 0.99 -2.21
C MET A 114 9.45 -0.20 -2.68
N GLU A 115 10.63 0.07 -3.23
CA GLU A 115 11.70 -0.94 -3.30
C GLU A 115 12.34 -1.02 -1.90
N ALA A 116 12.12 -2.13 -1.21
CA ALA A 116 12.67 -2.40 0.11
C ALA A 116 13.92 -3.29 0.00
N THR A 117 14.99 -2.87 0.66
CA THR A 117 16.12 -3.72 1.03
C THR A 117 16.17 -3.88 2.56
N ALA A 118 17.19 -4.54 3.08
CA ALA A 118 17.40 -4.66 4.51
C ALA A 118 18.86 -4.43 4.90
N TYR A 119 19.06 -4.00 6.15
CA TYR A 119 20.37 -3.77 6.74
C TYR A 119 20.39 -4.13 8.23
N SER A 120 21.57 -4.25 8.80
CA SER A 120 21.78 -4.38 10.24
C SER A 120 22.92 -3.49 10.74
N ALA A 121 22.98 -3.31 12.07
CA ALA A 121 24.10 -2.64 12.73
C ALA A 121 25.46 -3.37 12.54
N PHE A 122 25.40 -4.65 12.17
CA PHE A 122 26.56 -5.53 12.04
C PHE A 122 27.05 -5.69 10.61
N ASP A 123 26.38 -5.04 9.65
CA ASP A 123 26.82 -5.06 8.26
C ASP A 123 28.12 -4.26 8.09
N PRO A 124 29.03 -4.69 7.19
CA PRO A 124 30.29 -3.98 6.97
C PRO A 124 30.08 -2.51 6.60
N GLY A 125 30.64 -1.60 7.40
CA GLY A 125 30.55 -0.15 7.19
C GLY A 125 29.39 0.54 7.88
N ASN A 126 28.50 -0.22 8.54
CA ASN A 126 27.38 0.36 9.29
C ASN A 126 27.79 0.72 10.73
N GLY A 127 27.17 1.79 11.23
CA GLY A 127 27.18 2.13 12.66
C GLY A 127 25.97 1.53 13.37
N SER A 128 25.98 1.58 14.70
CA SER A 128 24.86 1.10 15.53
C SER A 128 23.78 2.14 15.79
N ARG A 129 23.90 3.35 15.21
CA ARG A 129 22.99 4.48 15.46
C ARG A 129 22.33 4.94 14.17
N THR A 130 21.04 5.24 14.29
CA THR A 130 20.23 5.87 13.24
C THR A 130 20.47 7.37 13.18
N ALA A 131 20.00 8.02 12.13
CA ALA A 131 19.97 9.47 12.00
C ALA A 131 19.19 10.18 13.10
N SER A 132 18.14 9.55 13.65
CA SER A 132 17.39 10.06 14.80
C SER A 132 18.10 9.81 16.15
N GLY A 133 19.25 9.13 16.15
CA GLY A 133 20.10 8.89 17.32
C GLY A 133 19.76 7.63 18.12
N THR A 134 18.71 6.91 17.72
CA THR A 134 18.31 5.61 18.31
C THR A 134 19.24 4.48 17.85
N LEU A 135 19.06 3.29 18.42
CA LEU A 135 19.80 2.10 17.97
C LEU A 135 19.15 1.50 16.73
N VAL A 136 19.98 1.05 15.79
CA VAL A 136 19.56 0.18 14.67
C VAL A 136 19.08 -1.14 15.26
N ARG A 137 17.83 -1.51 14.99
CA ARG A 137 17.11 -2.67 15.53
C ARG A 137 15.90 -2.98 14.66
N HIS A 138 15.33 -4.18 14.79
CA HIS A 138 14.04 -4.50 14.17
C HIS A 138 12.96 -3.46 14.54
N GLY A 139 12.22 -2.97 13.54
CA GLY A 139 11.23 -1.91 13.68
C GLY A 139 11.74 -0.52 13.31
N VAL A 140 12.99 -0.40 12.85
CA VAL A 140 13.54 0.83 12.25
C VAL A 140 13.55 0.70 10.74
N ILE A 141 13.20 1.77 10.04
CA ILE A 141 13.47 1.89 8.61
C ILE A 141 14.32 3.13 8.30
N ALA A 142 15.22 2.98 7.33
CA ALA A 142 15.86 4.08 6.64
C ALA A 142 14.99 4.50 5.44
N VAL A 143 14.81 5.81 5.25
CA VAL A 143 13.91 6.37 4.25
C VAL A 143 14.51 7.59 3.55
N ASP A 144 13.88 8.01 2.46
CA ASP A 144 13.96 9.38 1.96
C ASP A 144 12.93 10.26 2.72
N PRO A 145 13.37 11.24 3.55
CA PRO A 145 12.48 12.11 4.30
C PRO A 145 11.52 12.95 3.45
N ALA A 146 11.81 13.17 2.17
CA ALA A 146 10.90 13.86 1.25
C ALA A 146 9.68 13.00 0.86
N VAL A 147 9.77 11.66 1.02
CA VAL A 147 8.70 10.71 0.70
C VAL A 147 8.02 10.18 1.97
N ILE A 148 8.83 9.81 2.97
CA ILE A 148 8.37 9.40 4.30
C ILE A 148 9.16 10.22 5.33
N PRO A 149 8.54 11.23 5.99
CA PRO A 149 9.21 12.00 7.03
C PRO A 149 9.74 11.13 8.18
N LEU A 150 10.82 11.57 8.83
CA LEU A 150 11.31 10.91 10.04
C LEU A 150 10.25 11.00 11.17
N GLY A 151 10.15 9.93 11.96
CA GLY A 151 9.13 9.73 12.99
C GLY A 151 7.81 9.15 12.48
N THR A 152 7.63 9.00 11.17
CA THR A 152 6.43 8.37 10.61
C THR A 152 6.35 6.90 10.99
N HIS A 153 5.19 6.48 11.52
CA HIS A 153 4.86 5.09 11.77
C HIS A 153 4.36 4.42 10.49
N VAL A 154 4.83 3.20 10.24
CA VAL A 154 4.42 2.42 9.09
C VAL A 154 4.11 0.97 9.47
N PHE A 155 3.37 0.29 8.62
CA PHE A 155 3.27 -1.16 8.61
C PHE A 155 3.77 -1.71 7.27
N ILE A 156 4.60 -2.75 7.33
CA ILE A 156 5.18 -3.42 6.18
C ILE A 156 4.78 -4.90 6.24
N PRO A 157 3.95 -5.39 5.30
CA PRO A 157 3.54 -6.80 5.28
C PRO A 157 4.75 -7.74 5.28
N GLY A 158 4.74 -8.73 6.17
CA GLY A 158 5.83 -9.69 6.34
C GLY A 158 7.01 -9.20 7.19
N TYR A 159 7.11 -7.92 7.51
CA TYR A 159 8.14 -7.36 8.39
C TYR A 159 7.57 -6.85 9.73
N GLY A 160 6.40 -6.22 9.71
CA GLY A 160 5.70 -5.71 10.89
C GLY A 160 5.60 -4.19 10.95
N GLU A 161 5.34 -3.67 12.14
CA GLU A 161 5.30 -2.23 12.41
C GLU A 161 6.72 -1.66 12.52
N ALA A 162 6.89 -0.44 12.01
CA ALA A 162 8.18 0.23 12.02
C ALA A 162 8.04 1.75 12.11
N VAL A 163 9.15 2.41 12.42
CA VAL A 163 9.27 3.86 12.47
C VAL A 163 10.41 4.32 11.57
N ALA A 164 10.16 5.38 10.80
CA ALA A 164 11.19 6.08 10.03
C ALA A 164 12.16 6.80 10.98
N GLU A 165 13.21 6.12 11.43
CA GLU A 165 14.20 6.67 12.35
C GLU A 165 15.55 6.99 11.66
N ASP A 166 15.76 6.50 10.43
CA ASP A 166 17.07 6.59 9.77
C ASP A 166 17.01 7.15 8.34
N ILE A 167 18.17 7.57 7.82
CA ILE A 167 18.38 7.98 6.44
C ILE A 167 19.64 7.31 5.89
N GLY A 168 19.67 7.07 4.58
CA GLY A 168 20.85 6.53 3.91
C GLY A 168 21.09 7.24 2.59
N TRP A 169 22.36 7.46 2.21
CA TRP A 169 22.71 8.12 0.95
C TRP A 169 22.13 7.40 -0.27
N GLY A 170 22.03 6.07 -0.22
CA GLY A 170 21.43 5.24 -1.27
C GLY A 170 19.92 5.07 -1.16
N ILE A 171 19.28 5.63 -0.13
CA ILE A 171 17.85 5.50 0.14
C ILE A 171 17.18 6.81 -0.27
N GLN A 172 16.85 6.88 -1.57
CA GLN A 172 16.28 8.06 -2.23
C GLN A 172 15.01 7.69 -2.99
N GLY A 173 14.02 8.58 -3.00
CA GLY A 173 12.72 8.37 -3.64
C GLY A 173 11.93 7.23 -3.00
N ASN A 174 11.30 6.40 -3.84
CA ASN A 174 10.48 5.27 -3.41
C ASN A 174 11.32 4.04 -3.03
N ARG A 175 12.29 4.24 -2.14
CA ARG A 175 13.18 3.20 -1.62
C ARG A 175 13.22 3.29 -0.10
N ILE A 176 13.24 2.13 0.55
CA ILE A 176 13.45 2.01 2.00
C ILE A 176 14.47 0.92 2.30
N ASP A 177 15.09 0.99 3.47
CA ASP A 177 15.90 -0.08 4.04
C ASP A 177 15.32 -0.47 5.39
N VAL A 178 14.96 -1.74 5.58
CA VAL A 178 14.39 -2.22 6.84
C VAL A 178 15.48 -2.79 7.74
N ALA A 179 15.52 -2.37 9.00
CA ALA A 179 16.56 -2.81 9.92
C ALA A 179 16.23 -4.19 10.50
N PHE A 180 17.24 -5.04 10.61
CA PHE A 180 17.17 -6.29 11.37
C PHE A 180 18.19 -6.30 12.50
N ASP A 181 17.97 -7.16 13.48
CA ASP A 181 18.87 -7.32 14.61
C ASP A 181 20.15 -8.06 14.21
N THR A 182 20.12 -8.83 13.12
CA THR A 182 21.28 -9.56 12.61
C THR A 182 21.53 -9.36 11.11
N HIS A 183 22.80 -9.50 10.70
CA HIS A 183 23.21 -9.50 9.30
C HIS A 183 22.56 -10.64 8.50
N GLU A 184 22.37 -11.81 9.12
CA GLU A 184 21.79 -12.98 8.46
C GLU A 184 20.31 -12.76 8.10
N GLU A 185 19.54 -12.17 9.00
CA GLU A 185 18.13 -11.81 8.74
C GLU A 185 18.01 -10.76 7.63
N ALA A 186 18.89 -9.75 7.63
CA ALA A 186 18.92 -8.74 6.58
C ALA A 186 19.22 -9.37 5.21
N LEU A 187 20.17 -10.30 5.13
CA LEU A 187 20.46 -11.03 3.90
C LEU A 187 19.27 -11.91 3.45
N ALA A 188 18.59 -12.55 4.39
CA ALA A 188 17.45 -13.43 4.10
C ALA A 188 16.23 -12.66 3.57
N PHE A 189 16.04 -11.40 3.99
CA PHE A 189 14.97 -10.54 3.49
C PHE A 189 15.10 -10.26 1.99
N GLY A 190 16.32 -9.98 1.52
CA GLY A 190 16.61 -9.65 0.12
C GLY A 190 15.92 -8.37 -0.37
N ARG A 191 15.92 -8.13 -1.68
CA ARG A 191 15.23 -6.97 -2.28
C ARG A 191 13.79 -7.33 -2.66
N GLN A 192 12.84 -6.47 -2.31
CA GLN A 192 11.41 -6.69 -2.55
C GLN A 192 10.70 -5.38 -2.95
N ASP A 193 9.82 -5.42 -3.95
CA ASP A 193 8.90 -4.30 -4.23
C ASP A 193 7.62 -4.50 -3.40
N LEU A 194 7.38 -3.66 -2.39
CA LEU A 194 6.35 -3.84 -1.36
C LEU A 194 5.39 -2.66 -1.27
N GLU A 195 4.17 -2.95 -0.80
CA GLU A 195 3.28 -1.94 -0.23
C GLU A 195 3.72 -1.58 1.19
N VAL A 196 3.93 -0.29 1.43
CA VAL A 196 4.20 0.28 2.75
C VAL A 196 3.00 1.12 3.16
N TYR A 197 2.44 0.77 4.30
CA TYR A 197 1.25 1.40 4.86
C TYR A 197 1.72 2.50 5.80
N ILE A 198 1.64 3.75 5.38
CA ILE A 198 1.89 4.93 6.22
C ILE A 198 0.69 5.07 7.16
N LEU A 199 0.92 5.10 8.47
CA LEU A 199 -0.11 5.18 9.49
C LEU A 199 -0.25 6.64 9.96
N GLU A 200 -1.48 7.08 10.19
CA GLU A 200 -1.85 8.44 10.62
C GLU A 200 -2.69 8.44 11.89
#